data_AF-A0A0V1MVA1-F1
#
_entry.id   AF-A0A0V1MVA1-F1
#
_cell.length_a   1.000
_cell.length_b   1.000
_cell.length_c   1.000
_cell.angle_alpha   90.00
_cell.angle_beta   90.00
_cell.angle_gamma   90.00
#
_symmetry.space_group_name_H-M   'P 1'
#
loop_
_entity.id
_entity.type
_entity.pdbx_description
1 polymer ?
#
loop_
_entity_poly.entity_id
_entity_poly.type
_entity_poly.pdbx_seq_one_letter_code
_entity_poly.pdbx_strand_id
1 'polypeptide(L)'
;MLSMLVHMFQNHGAFTMTKLMPASVFVSTVRFKTLYDMHLRGGPPARRPQPKSPISGHPQMRGVVLKVLIKKPKKPNSANRKCVLVRLSNGKETVAWIPGEGHNLQEHSQVLVEGGRKPDLVGVKIRVMRGKLDCAPVIKTPK
;
A
#
# COMPACT_ATOMS: atom_id res chain seq x y z
N MET A 1 19.20 -67.14 11.86
CA MET A 1 17.80 -67.53 11.61
C MET A 1 17.09 -66.29 11.03
N LEU A 2 17.33 -65.98 9.76
CA LEU A 2 16.55 -66.40 8.56
C LEU A 2 15.56 -65.25 8.22
N SER A 3 15.94 -64.25 7.41
CA SER A 3 15.93 -64.19 5.94
C SER A 3 14.53 -64.11 5.31
N MET A 4 14.43 -63.22 4.30
CA MET A 4 13.58 -63.37 3.10
C MET A 4 12.05 -63.27 3.34
N LEU A 5 11.17 -62.96 2.40
CA LEU A 5 11.19 -62.73 0.96
C LEU A 5 9.87 -62.03 0.59
N VAL A 6 9.94 -61.16 -0.42
CA VAL A 6 9.01 -61.01 -1.55
C VAL A 6 7.79 -61.95 -1.59
N HIS A 7 6.60 -61.37 -1.75
CA HIS A 7 5.54 -61.85 -2.66
C HIS A 7 4.89 -60.60 -3.28
N MET A 8 5.22 -60.23 -4.52
CA MET A 8 4.52 -60.69 -5.74
C MET A 8 3.01 -60.72 -5.60
N PHE A 9 2.33 -59.66 -6.06
CA PHE A 9 1.13 -59.87 -6.86
C PHE A 9 1.12 -58.92 -8.05
N GLN A 10 0.98 -59.57 -9.20
CA GLN A 10 1.03 -59.08 -10.56
C GLN A 10 -0.42 -58.92 -11.07
N ASN A 11 -0.57 -58.19 -12.17
CA ASN A 11 -1.68 -58.24 -13.16
C ASN A 11 -2.85 -57.26 -12.96
N HIS A 12 -3.45 -56.61 -13.95
CA HIS A 12 -3.20 -56.40 -15.39
C HIS A 12 -4.24 -55.36 -15.91
N GLY A 13 -3.87 -54.53 -16.90
CA GLY A 13 -4.76 -53.87 -17.88
C GLY A 13 -5.52 -52.61 -17.42
N ALA A 14 -5.67 -51.52 -18.17
CA ALA A 14 -5.42 -51.26 -19.59
C ALA A 14 -5.03 -49.79 -19.79
N PHE A 15 -3.82 -49.57 -20.30
CA PHE A 15 -3.36 -48.30 -20.85
C PHE A 15 -3.72 -48.34 -22.34
N THR A 16 -4.59 -47.45 -22.82
CA THR A 16 -4.77 -47.23 -24.27
C THR A 16 -4.50 -45.78 -24.64
N MET A 17 -3.92 -45.65 -25.83
CA MET A 17 -3.15 -44.53 -26.35
C MET A 17 -3.98 -43.33 -26.86
N THR A 18 -3.25 -42.22 -27.05
CA THR A 18 -3.42 -41.22 -28.11
C THR A 18 -4.67 -40.33 -28.12
N LYS A 19 -4.47 -39.06 -27.78
CA LYS A 19 -4.79 -37.99 -28.74
C LYS A 19 -3.79 -36.84 -28.63
N LEU A 20 -2.88 -36.82 -29.60
CA LEU A 20 -2.09 -35.66 -30.00
C LEU A 20 -3.01 -34.44 -30.12
N MET A 21 -2.78 -33.40 -29.32
CA MET A 21 -3.28 -32.06 -29.62
C MET A 21 -2.17 -31.30 -30.36
N PRO A 22 -2.41 -30.76 -31.56
CA PRO A 22 -1.38 -30.12 -32.34
C PRO A 22 -1.01 -28.77 -31.73
N ALA A 23 0.30 -28.52 -31.63
CA ALA A 23 0.89 -27.23 -31.33
C ALA A 23 0.71 -26.29 -32.53
N SER A 24 -0.48 -25.74 -32.76
CA SER A 24 -0.70 -24.78 -33.85
C SER A 24 -1.90 -23.86 -33.65
N VAL A 25 -2.11 -23.26 -32.48
CA VAL A 25 -3.00 -22.07 -32.36
C VAL A 25 -2.48 -21.12 -31.28
N PHE A 26 -1.29 -20.53 -31.49
CA PHE A 26 -1.00 -19.21 -30.92
C PHE A 26 -1.53 -18.16 -31.89
N VAL A 27 -2.86 -18.13 -32.08
CA VAL A 27 -3.51 -16.99 -32.73
C VAL A 27 -3.67 -15.94 -31.63
N SER A 28 -2.75 -14.98 -31.66
CA SER A 28 -2.85 -13.68 -31.01
C SER A 28 -4.20 -13.07 -31.36
N THR A 29 -5.22 -13.38 -30.55
CA THR A 29 -6.52 -12.75 -30.65
C THR A 29 -6.37 -11.34 -30.10
N VAL A 30 -5.93 -10.41 -30.95
CA VAL A 30 -6.22 -9.00 -30.77
C VAL A 30 -7.74 -8.91 -30.86
N ARG A 31 -8.42 -9.01 -29.71
CA ARG A 31 -9.89 -8.98 -29.63
C ARG A 31 -10.37 -7.59 -30.03
N PHE A 32 -10.60 -7.37 -31.31
CA PHE A 32 -11.53 -6.35 -31.76
C PHE A 32 -12.90 -6.76 -31.22
N LYS A 33 -13.40 -6.04 -30.22
CA LYS A 33 -14.77 -6.24 -29.72
C LYS A 33 -15.74 -5.86 -30.84
N THR A 34 -16.75 -6.70 -31.07
CA THR A 34 -17.76 -6.41 -32.09
C THR A 34 -18.54 -5.15 -31.70
N LEU A 35 -19.06 -4.40 -32.68
CA LEU A 35 -19.92 -3.24 -32.41
C LEU A 35 -21.18 -3.64 -31.62
N TYR A 36 -21.69 -4.85 -31.85
CA TYR A 36 -22.80 -5.43 -31.10
C TYR A 36 -22.45 -5.64 -29.61
N ASP A 37 -21.27 -6.18 -29.31
CA ASP A 37 -20.77 -6.34 -27.94
C ASP A 37 -20.51 -4.99 -27.22
N MET A 38 -20.29 -3.92 -27.98
CA MET A 38 -20.16 -2.56 -27.45
C MET A 38 -21.52 -1.93 -27.17
N HIS A 39 -22.50 -2.14 -28.06
CA HIS A 39 -23.88 -1.71 -27.86
C HIS A 39 -24.51 -2.38 -26.62
N LEU A 40 -24.36 -3.70 -26.48
CA LEU A 40 -24.83 -4.44 -25.30
C LEU A 40 -24.19 -3.98 -23.97
N ARG A 41 -22.98 -3.40 -24.04
CA ARG A 41 -22.27 -2.85 -22.87
C ARG A 41 -22.65 -1.41 -22.52
N GLY A 42 -23.49 -0.76 -23.32
CA GLY A 42 -23.95 0.61 -23.04
C GLY A 42 -22.86 1.68 -23.17
N GLY A 43 -21.80 1.42 -23.96
CA GLY A 43 -20.73 2.37 -24.23
C GLY A 43 -19.38 2.05 -23.57
N PRO A 44 -18.44 3.02 -23.56
CA PRO A 44 -17.11 2.84 -22.97
C PRO A 44 -17.19 2.47 -21.48
N PRO A 45 -16.25 1.67 -20.96
CA PRO A 45 -16.23 1.33 -19.55
C PRO A 45 -16.10 2.61 -18.70
N ALA A 46 -16.90 2.69 -17.63
CA ALA A 46 -16.84 3.81 -16.70
C ALA A 46 -15.41 4.01 -16.16
N ARG A 47 -14.99 5.27 -16.05
CA ARG A 47 -13.70 5.61 -15.44
C ARG A 47 -13.69 5.14 -13.99
N ARG A 48 -12.56 4.56 -13.56
CA ARG A 48 -12.37 4.19 -12.16
C ARG A 48 -12.43 5.45 -11.29
N PRO A 49 -13.15 5.44 -10.16
CA PRO A 49 -13.17 6.57 -9.25
C PRO A 49 -11.76 6.80 -8.67
N GLN A 50 -11.38 8.07 -8.53
CA GLN A 50 -10.07 8.41 -7.98
C GLN A 50 -10.04 8.16 -6.47
N PRO A 51 -8.93 7.66 -5.91
CA PRO A 51 -8.82 7.45 -4.48
C PRO A 51 -8.87 8.78 -3.73
N LYS A 52 -9.66 8.84 -2.66
CA LYS A 52 -9.78 10.05 -1.84
C LYS A 52 -8.43 10.39 -1.21
N SER A 53 -8.12 11.69 -1.14
CA SER A 53 -6.91 12.16 -0.47
C SER A 53 -6.99 11.83 1.03
N PRO A 54 -5.84 11.63 1.71
CA PRO A 54 -5.81 11.29 3.13
C PRO A 54 -6.42 12.37 4.03
N ILE A 55 -6.52 13.61 3.53
CA ILE A 55 -7.12 14.76 4.21
C ILE A 55 -8.45 15.19 3.54
N SER A 56 -9.21 14.23 3.02
CA SER A 56 -10.57 14.43 2.49
C SER A 56 -10.68 15.50 1.38
N GLY A 57 -9.68 15.59 0.49
CA GLY A 57 -9.66 16.52 -0.65
C GLY A 57 -9.08 17.90 -0.37
N HIS A 58 -8.76 18.24 0.88
CA HIS A 58 -8.13 19.51 1.22
C HIS A 58 -6.63 19.49 0.87
N PRO A 59 -6.00 20.64 0.58
CA PRO A 59 -4.54 20.73 0.43
C PRO A 59 -3.83 20.62 1.78
N GLN A 60 -4.39 21.23 2.82
CA GLN A 60 -3.85 21.25 4.18
C GLN A 60 -5.00 21.21 5.19
N MET A 61 -4.75 20.72 6.39
CA MET A 61 -5.75 20.67 7.45
C MET A 61 -5.11 20.86 8.83
N ARG A 62 -5.82 21.53 9.74
CA ARG A 62 -5.39 21.68 11.13
C ARG A 62 -5.68 20.39 11.91
N GLY A 63 -4.87 20.14 12.92
CA GLY A 63 -5.10 19.05 13.86
C GLY A 63 -4.43 19.31 15.20
N VAL A 64 -4.84 18.51 16.18
CA VAL A 64 -4.28 18.49 17.53
C VAL A 64 -3.53 17.18 17.73
N VAL A 65 -2.31 17.26 18.25
CA VAL A 65 -1.51 16.07 18.56
C VAL A 65 -2.12 15.38 19.79
N LEU A 66 -2.43 14.09 19.65
CA LEU A 66 -2.85 13.23 20.75
C LEU A 66 -1.66 12.63 21.47
N LYS A 67 -0.69 12.09 20.72
CA LYS A 67 0.54 11.53 21.28
C LYS A 67 1.69 11.54 20.28
N VAL A 68 2.90 11.68 20.79
CA VAL A 68 4.14 11.52 20.02
C VAL A 68 4.51 10.03 19.97
N LEU A 69 4.86 9.52 18.79
CA LEU A 69 5.12 8.11 18.59
C LEU A 69 6.33 7.87 17.67
N ILE A 70 7.05 6.78 17.95
CA ILE A 70 8.19 6.35 17.14
C ILE A 70 7.78 5.12 16.35
N LYS A 71 7.84 5.18 15.02
CA LYS A 71 7.57 4.02 14.15
C LYS A 71 8.84 3.51 13.51
N LYS A 72 9.01 2.18 13.50
CA LYS A 72 10.04 1.50 12.73
C LYS A 72 9.64 1.43 11.25
N PRO A 73 10.57 1.62 10.32
CA PRO A 73 10.33 1.48 8.89
C PRO A 73 10.11 0.02 8.49
N LYS A 74 9.60 -0.19 7.27
CA LYS A 74 9.62 -1.50 6.63
C LYS A 74 11.06 -1.92 6.32
N LYS A 75 11.34 -3.23 6.35
CA LYS A 75 12.56 -3.83 5.76
C LYS A 75 12.67 -3.35 4.30
N PRO A 76 13.83 -2.93 3.76
CA PRO A 76 15.22 -3.16 4.17
C PRO A 76 15.82 -2.16 5.17
N ASN A 77 15.10 -1.09 5.49
CA ASN A 77 15.66 0.01 6.28
C ASN A 77 15.53 -0.26 7.79
N SER A 78 16.43 0.30 8.60
CA SER A 78 16.35 0.30 10.06
C SER A 78 16.59 1.73 10.58
N ALA A 79 15.61 2.29 11.31
CA ALA A 79 15.70 3.62 11.91
C ALA A 79 14.53 3.86 12.88
N ASN A 80 14.63 4.94 13.67
CA ASN A 80 13.52 5.46 14.45
C ASN A 80 12.90 6.66 13.72
N ARG A 81 11.71 6.51 13.13
CA ARG A 81 11.00 7.63 12.49
C ARG A 81 10.11 8.31 13.51
N LYS A 82 10.31 9.62 13.69
CA LYS A 82 9.48 10.46 14.56
C LYS A 82 8.14 10.73 13.87
N CYS A 83 7.05 10.40 14.56
CA CYS A 83 5.68 10.55 14.09
C CYS A 83 4.81 11.06 15.22
N VAL A 84 3.60 11.51 14.89
CA VAL A 84 2.58 11.96 15.83
C VAL A 84 1.25 11.37 15.44
N LEU A 85 0.45 11.00 16.43
CA LEU A 85 -0.97 10.73 16.24
C LEU A 85 -1.70 12.06 16.33
N VAL A 86 -2.41 12.42 15.27
CA VAL A 86 -3.08 13.72 15.16
C VAL A 86 -4.58 13.48 14.98
N ARG A 87 -5.38 14.18 15.77
CA ARG A 87 -6.81 14.33 15.55
C ARG A 87 -7.03 15.52 14.64
N LEU A 88 -7.50 15.25 13.43
CA LEU A 88 -7.74 16.25 12.41
C LEU A 88 -9.06 16.98 12.67
N SER A 89 -9.25 18.18 12.10
CA SER A 89 -10.50 18.94 12.23
C SER A 89 -11.75 18.18 11.73
N ASN A 90 -11.57 17.21 10.83
CA ASN A 90 -12.64 16.32 10.36
C ASN A 90 -12.99 15.18 11.35
N GLY A 91 -12.43 15.19 12.56
CA GLY A 91 -12.64 14.20 13.61
C GLY A 91 -11.86 12.90 13.43
N LYS A 92 -11.17 12.70 12.30
CA LYS A 92 -10.39 11.49 12.05
C LYS A 92 -9.05 11.55 12.75
N GLU A 93 -8.66 10.42 13.33
CA GLU A 93 -7.35 10.23 13.92
C GLU A 93 -6.44 9.58 12.91
N THR A 94 -5.28 10.18 12.66
CA THR A 94 -4.34 9.67 11.68
C THR A 94 -2.91 9.94 12.13
N VAL A 95 -2.00 9.04 11.75
CA VAL A 95 -0.58 9.21 12.04
C VAL A 95 0.07 10.09 10.96
N ALA A 96 0.69 11.18 11.39
CA ALA A 96 1.51 12.04 10.55
C ALA A 96 2.99 11.89 10.91
N TRP A 97 3.88 11.97 9.92
CA TRP A 97 5.32 11.98 10.17
C TRP A 97 5.86 13.41 10.25
N ILE A 98 6.89 13.59 11.07
CA ILE A 98 7.54 14.88 11.25
C ILE A 98 8.79 14.94 10.37
N PRO A 99 8.91 15.93 9.46
CA PRO A 99 10.11 16.12 8.67
C PRO A 99 11.22 16.83 9.44
N GLY A 100 12.45 16.64 8.98
CA GLY A 100 13.66 17.23 9.55
C GLY A 100 14.21 16.51 10.77
N GLU A 101 15.09 17.21 11.48
CA GLU A 101 15.78 16.74 12.68
C GLU A 101 15.23 17.42 13.94
N GLY A 102 15.13 16.68 15.05
CA GLY A 102 14.50 17.14 16.30
C GLY A 102 13.02 17.51 16.13
N HIS A 103 12.26 17.75 17.20
CA HIS A 103 10.96 18.43 17.15
C HIS A 103 10.55 18.91 18.55
N ASN A 104 9.70 19.93 18.61
CA ASN A 104 9.17 20.52 19.85
C ASN A 104 7.72 20.11 20.15
N LEU A 105 7.13 19.21 19.36
CA LEU A 105 5.73 18.84 19.52
C LEU A 105 5.52 17.97 20.76
N GLN A 106 4.48 18.30 21.51
CA GLN A 106 4.01 17.57 22.67
C GLN A 106 2.54 17.17 22.47
N GLU A 107 1.95 16.55 23.47
CA GLU A 107 0.50 16.32 23.49
C GLU A 107 -0.23 17.67 23.52
N HIS A 108 -1.40 17.75 22.89
CA HIS A 108 -2.21 18.96 22.73
C HIS A 108 -1.61 20.07 21.85
N SER A 109 -0.38 19.93 21.35
CA SER A 109 0.17 20.86 20.37
C SER A 109 -0.68 20.88 19.10
N GLN A 110 -0.87 22.07 18.55
CA GLN A 110 -1.59 22.31 17.32
C GLN A 110 -0.64 22.26 16.14
N VAL A 111 -1.02 21.51 15.11
CA VAL A 111 -0.20 21.27 13.93
C VAL A 111 -0.99 21.47 12.65
N LEU A 112 -0.30 21.93 11.62
CA LEU A 112 -0.85 22.01 10.27
C LEU A 112 -0.27 20.83 9.47
N VAL A 113 -1.16 20.03 8.88
CA VAL A 113 -0.78 18.82 8.15
C VAL A 113 -1.11 18.95 6.68
N GLU A 114 -0.34 18.25 5.85
CA GLU A 114 -0.50 18.20 4.40
C GLU A 114 -0.41 16.76 3.88
N GLY A 115 -0.89 16.53 2.66
CA GLY A 115 -0.73 15.25 1.98
C GLY A 115 0.75 14.94 1.69
N GLY A 116 1.22 13.76 2.06
CA GLY A 116 2.60 13.36 1.82
C GLY A 116 2.91 11.98 2.38
N ARG A 117 3.02 10.98 1.50
CA ARG A 117 3.32 9.60 1.90
C ARG A 117 4.79 9.46 2.28
N LYS A 118 5.06 8.96 3.49
CA LYS A 118 6.41 8.52 3.84
C LYS A 118 6.65 7.13 3.24
N PRO A 119 7.60 6.96 2.31
CA PRO A 119 7.76 5.70 1.59
C PRO A 119 8.17 4.52 2.50
N ASP A 120 8.87 4.82 3.60
CA ASP A 120 9.37 3.84 4.55
C ASP A 120 8.30 3.29 5.51
N LEU A 121 7.26 4.08 5.78
CA LEU A 121 6.28 3.76 6.82
C LEU A 121 4.98 3.28 6.20
N VAL A 122 4.47 2.17 6.70
CA VAL A 122 3.17 1.63 6.27
C VAL A 122 2.05 2.50 6.87
N GLY A 123 1.10 2.91 6.01
CA GLY A 123 -0.09 3.66 6.42
C GLY A 123 0.12 5.15 6.75
N VAL A 124 1.35 5.67 6.67
CA VAL A 124 1.63 7.09 6.96
C VAL A 124 1.59 7.91 5.68
N LYS A 125 0.44 8.55 5.43
CA LYS A 125 0.13 9.30 4.19
C LYS A 125 0.12 10.83 4.35
N ILE A 126 0.34 11.31 5.57
CA ILE A 126 0.23 12.72 5.94
C ILE A 126 1.56 13.19 6.55
N ARG A 127 2.00 14.40 6.21
CA ARG A 127 3.18 15.06 6.75
C ARG A 127 2.78 16.26 7.61
N VAL A 128 3.52 16.51 8.69
CA VAL A 128 3.40 17.76 9.45
C VAL A 128 4.22 18.87 8.76
N MET A 129 3.63 20.04 8.57
CA MET A 129 4.35 21.20 8.06
C MET A 129 5.16 21.89 9.16
N ARG A 130 6.40 22.26 8.84
CA ARG A 130 7.33 22.95 9.74
C ARG A 130 7.22 24.45 9.58
N GLY A 131 7.44 25.19 10.68
CA GLY A 131 7.36 26.64 10.71
C GLY A 131 5.95 27.19 10.76
N LYS A 132 4.97 26.39 11.22
CA LYS A 132 3.56 26.79 11.31
C LYS A 132 2.91 26.23 12.56
N LEU A 133 2.03 27.03 13.18
CA LEU A 133 1.43 26.75 14.50
C LEU A 133 2.55 26.44 15.52
N ASP A 134 2.39 25.41 16.34
CA ASP A 134 3.35 25.08 17.41
C ASP A 134 4.58 24.33 16.88
N CYS A 135 4.60 24.03 15.57
CA CYS A 135 5.66 23.26 14.95
C CYS A 135 6.82 24.18 14.55
N ALA A 136 7.79 24.35 15.46
CA ALA A 136 8.98 25.17 15.24
C ALA A 136 9.79 24.76 13.98
N PRO A 137 10.42 25.73 13.28
CA PRO A 137 11.33 25.45 12.17
C PRO A 137 12.56 24.67 12.65
N VAL A 138 13.25 24.02 11.72
CA VAL A 138 14.47 23.26 12.02
C VAL A 138 15.61 24.25 12.22
N ILE A 139 16.23 24.24 13.40
CA ILE A 139 17.43 25.03 13.69
C ILE A 139 18.62 24.36 13.02
N LYS A 140 19.29 25.07 12.12
CA LYS A 140 20.56 24.62 11.54
C LYS A 140 21.69 25.15 12.41
N THR A 141 22.50 24.26 12.97
CA THR A 141 23.75 24.69 13.59
C THR A 141 24.70 25.16 12.48
N PRO A 142 25.21 26.40 12.52
CA PRO A 142 26.27 26.82 11.61
C PRO A 142 27.47 25.89 11.84
N LYS A 143 27.97 25.30 10.76
CA LYS A 143 29.18 24.48 10.78
C LYS A 143 30.40 25.36 10.65
#